data_AF-A0A8T0DXS6-F1
#
_entry.id   AF-A0A8T0DXS6-F1
#
_cell.length_a   1.000
_cell.length_b   1.000
_cell.length_c   1.000
_cell.angle_alpha   90.00
_cell.angle_beta   90.00
_cell.angle_gamma   90.00
#
_symmetry.space_group_name_H-M   'P 1'
#
loop_
_entity.id
_entity.type
_entity.pdbx_description
1 polymer ?
#
loop_
_entity_poly.entity_id
_entity_poly.type
_entity_poly.pdbx_seq_one_letter_code
_entity_poly.pdbx_strand_id
1 'polypeptide(L)'
;MNSFMLCLTRSTPLYIQPARFARHKPWIPKFRLLRQMQPWDGPIDLNKDRPPTGFDESPAALRARLRRNGMLPPLIFQDSPINIGHSGQVTDPYMPPDGDGRASLLSLKRATSELEDLLKKGKSYREILKIRKHEPTFDPKTFVNEAEAIYKESQELLQRFTDNESRLFELVTEKAFAVRAGRFYTFA
;
A
#
# COMPACT_ATOMS: atom_id res chain seq x y z
N MET A 1 27.20 4.36 -53.22
CA MET A 1 27.37 4.55 -51.76
C MET A 1 26.30 5.53 -51.31
N ASN A 2 25.12 5.04 -50.93
CA ASN A 2 23.99 5.89 -50.54
C ASN A 2 23.85 5.86 -49.03
N SER A 3 24.25 6.97 -48.40
CA SER A 3 24.07 7.23 -46.98
C SER A 3 22.58 7.41 -46.69
N PHE A 4 21.96 6.41 -46.06
CA PHE A 4 20.64 6.56 -45.45
C PHE A 4 20.80 7.30 -44.12
N MET A 5 20.52 8.60 -44.14
CA MET A 5 20.36 9.44 -42.95
C MET A 5 19.02 9.08 -42.28
N LEU A 6 19.08 8.27 -41.21
CA LEU A 6 17.94 8.02 -40.34
C LEU A 6 17.68 9.26 -39.49
N CYS A 7 16.76 10.12 -39.95
CA CYS A 7 16.14 11.15 -39.13
C CYS A 7 15.31 10.47 -38.02
N LEU A 8 15.91 10.34 -36.83
CA LEU A 8 15.19 10.09 -35.58
C LEU A 8 14.35 11.34 -35.27
N THR A 9 13.11 11.36 -35.75
CA THR A 9 12.12 12.32 -35.28
C THR A 9 11.79 12.00 -33.83
N ARG A 10 12.33 12.79 -32.91
CA ARG A 10 11.81 12.89 -31.53
C ARG A 10 10.36 13.35 -31.64
N SER A 11 9.42 12.42 -31.60
CA SER A 11 8.03 12.75 -31.30
C SER A 11 8.00 13.18 -29.83
N THR A 12 7.91 14.49 -29.60
CA THR A 12 7.50 14.98 -28.30
C THR A 12 6.10 14.43 -28.05
N PRO A 13 5.86 13.65 -26.98
CA PRO A 13 4.49 13.33 -26.63
C PRO A 13 3.84 14.67 -26.28
N LEU A 14 2.90 15.11 -27.12
CA LEU A 14 2.00 16.20 -26.78
C LEU A 14 1.26 15.74 -25.53
N TYR A 15 1.74 16.18 -24.36
CA TYR A 15 1.08 15.99 -23.10
C TYR A 15 -0.16 16.88 -23.14
N ILE A 16 -1.24 16.35 -23.72
CA ILE A 16 -2.56 16.93 -23.63
C ILE A 16 -2.93 16.82 -22.16
N GLN A 17 -2.68 17.89 -21.40
CA GLN A 17 -3.23 18.01 -20.06
C GLN A 17 -4.75 17.90 -20.19
N PRO A 18 -5.42 16.93 -19.54
CA PRO A 18 -6.85 16.99 -19.42
C PRO A 18 -7.16 18.15 -18.47
N ALA A 19 -7.32 19.36 -19.02
CA ALA A 19 -7.92 20.48 -18.30
C ALA A 19 -9.35 20.08 -17.96
N ARG A 20 -9.56 19.51 -16.78
CA ARG A 20 -10.90 19.26 -16.26
C ARG A 20 -11.42 20.59 -15.80
N PHE A 21 -12.13 21.28 -16.68
CA PHE A 21 -13.16 22.22 -16.26
C PHE A 21 -13.91 21.53 -15.12
N ALA A 22 -13.93 22.14 -13.93
CA ALA A 22 -14.91 21.76 -12.94
C ALA A 22 -16.21 21.65 -13.72
N ARG A 23 -16.80 20.44 -13.78
CA ARG A 23 -18.15 20.31 -14.33
C ARG A 23 -19.02 21.01 -13.32
N HIS A 24 -19.02 22.34 -13.33
CA HIS A 24 -20.13 23.12 -12.87
C HIS A 24 -21.31 22.40 -13.51
N LYS A 25 -22.15 21.80 -12.67
CA LYS A 25 -23.47 21.34 -13.09
C LYS A 25 -23.96 22.44 -14.02
N PRO A 26 -24.32 22.16 -15.28
CA PRO A 26 -24.66 23.21 -16.23
C PRO A 26 -25.54 24.19 -15.47
N TRP A 27 -25.12 25.47 -15.44
CA TRP A 27 -25.82 26.48 -14.66
C TRP A 27 -27.19 26.65 -15.32
N ILE A 28 -28.11 25.76 -14.96
CA ILE A 28 -29.45 25.70 -15.52
C ILE A 28 -30.16 26.90 -14.89
N PRO A 29 -30.56 27.90 -15.69
CA PRO A 29 -31.17 29.12 -15.19
C PRO A 29 -32.47 28.85 -14.41
N LYS A 30 -33.18 27.77 -14.80
CA LYS A 30 -34.43 27.32 -14.16
C LYS A 30 -34.28 27.08 -12.65
N PHE A 31 -33.10 26.67 -12.18
CA PHE A 31 -32.85 26.38 -10.77
C PHE A 31 -32.15 27.53 -10.02
N ARG A 32 -32.02 28.72 -10.65
CA ARG A 32 -31.41 29.90 -10.01
C ARG A 32 -32.18 30.34 -8.76
N LEU A 33 -33.50 30.44 -8.89
CA LEU A 33 -34.37 30.85 -7.78
C LEU A 33 -34.36 29.82 -6.64
N LEU A 34 -34.40 28.51 -6.96
CA LEU A 34 -34.33 27.46 -5.94
C LEU A 34 -33.00 27.47 -5.16
N ARG A 35 -31.88 27.83 -5.81
CA ARG A 35 -30.58 28.01 -5.14
C ARG A 35 -30.53 29.26 -4.28
N GLN A 36 -31.18 30.35 -4.72
CA GLN A 36 -31.30 31.57 -3.93
C GLN A 36 -32.25 31.40 -2.74
N MET A 37 -33.24 30.52 -2.88
CA MET A 37 -34.21 30.15 -1.84
C MET A 37 -33.73 29.00 -0.94
N GLN A 38 -32.52 28.48 -1.13
CA GLN A 38 -31.97 27.50 -0.19
C GLN A 38 -31.88 28.18 1.18
N PRO A 39 -32.48 27.59 2.24
CA PRO A 39 -32.34 28.12 3.58
C PRO A 39 -30.86 28.30 3.89
N TRP A 40 -30.50 29.50 4.35
CA TRP A 40 -29.19 29.73 4.93
C TRP A 40 -29.15 28.96 6.25
N ASP A 41 -28.67 27.72 6.19
CA ASP A 41 -28.21 27.01 7.37
C ASP A 41 -27.04 27.85 7.90
N GLY A 42 -27.10 28.29 9.16
CA GLY A 42 -26.22 29.30 9.75
C GLY A 42 -24.70 28.98 9.69
N PRO A 43 -23.87 29.69 10.47
CA PRO A 43 -22.45 29.37 10.53
C PRO A 43 -22.24 27.89 10.88
N ILE A 44 -21.23 27.26 10.27
CA ILE A 44 -20.89 25.85 10.50
C ILE A 44 -20.67 25.62 11.99
N ASP A 45 -21.53 24.81 12.63
CA ASP A 45 -21.42 24.44 14.04
C ASP A 45 -20.30 23.39 14.19
N LEU A 46 -19.06 23.85 14.32
CA LEU A 46 -17.85 23.00 14.41
C LEU A 46 -17.90 21.94 15.53
N ASN A 47 -18.71 22.17 16.58
CA ASN A 47 -18.91 21.23 17.69
C ASN A 47 -19.84 20.06 17.36
N LYS A 48 -20.89 20.28 16.53
CA LYS A 48 -21.80 19.20 16.06
C LYS A 48 -21.18 18.39 14.92
N ASP A 49 -20.28 19.02 14.18
CA ASP A 49 -19.62 18.48 13.00
C ASP A 49 -18.26 17.84 13.29
N ARG A 50 -17.83 17.85 14.55
CA ARG A 50 -16.63 17.16 14.99
C ARG A 50 -16.76 15.67 14.61
N PRO A 51 -15.75 15.05 13.98
CA PRO A 51 -15.75 13.61 13.80
C PRO A 51 -16.01 12.95 15.17
N PRO A 52 -16.88 11.93 15.26
CA PRO A 52 -17.06 11.19 16.50
C PRO A 52 -15.69 10.69 16.95
N THR A 53 -15.51 10.66 18.26
CA THR A 53 -14.24 10.26 18.85
C THR A 53 -14.07 8.76 18.62
N GLY A 54 -13.34 8.40 17.55
CA GLY A 54 -13.17 7.02 17.10
C GLY A 54 -13.25 6.91 15.57
N PHE A 55 -12.58 5.91 14.99
CA PHE A 55 -12.64 5.62 13.55
C PHE A 55 -13.95 4.90 13.13
N ASP A 56 -15.01 5.01 13.93
CA ASP A 56 -16.22 4.18 13.82
C ASP A 56 -17.26 4.71 12.81
N GLU A 57 -16.99 5.83 12.13
CA GLU A 57 -17.86 6.30 11.05
C GLU A 57 -17.77 5.41 9.81
N SER A 58 -18.91 4.90 9.33
CA SER A 58 -18.99 4.35 7.99
C SER A 58 -18.53 5.38 6.95
N PRO A 59 -17.78 4.99 5.89
CA PRO A 59 -17.37 5.89 4.81
C PRO A 59 -18.54 6.65 4.16
N ALA A 60 -19.74 6.06 4.16
CA ALA A 60 -20.95 6.71 3.68
C ALA A 60 -21.43 7.83 4.60
N ALA A 61 -21.42 7.60 5.92
CA ALA A 61 -21.78 8.59 6.93
C ALA A 61 -20.79 9.76 6.93
N LEU A 62 -19.49 9.46 6.84
CA LEU A 62 -18.43 10.45 6.65
C LEU A 62 -18.68 11.32 5.42
N ARG A 63 -18.96 10.73 4.25
CA ARG A 63 -19.28 11.47 3.02
C ARG A 63 -20.53 12.33 3.15
N ALA A 64 -21.57 11.86 3.87
CA ALA A 64 -22.80 12.61 4.10
C ALA A 64 -22.54 13.83 5.00
N ARG A 65 -21.76 13.66 6.07
CA ARG A 65 -21.30 14.75 6.95
C ARG A 65 -20.49 15.78 6.17
N LEU A 66 -19.47 15.36 5.43
CA LEU A 66 -18.65 16.25 4.61
C LEU A 66 -19.45 17.00 3.54
N ARG A 67 -20.48 16.37 2.94
CA ARG A 67 -21.40 17.04 2.00
C ARG A 67 -22.28 18.09 2.67
N ARG A 68 -22.86 17.77 3.83
CA ARG A 68 -23.66 18.72 4.63
C ARG A 68 -22.83 19.96 4.98
N ASN A 69 -21.58 19.74 5.37
CA ASN A 69 -20.71 20.79 5.89
C ASN A 69 -19.99 21.57 4.77
N GLY A 70 -20.21 21.20 3.51
CA GLY A 70 -19.50 21.79 2.37
C GLY A 70 -18.00 21.49 2.31
N MET A 71 -17.51 20.55 3.14
CA MET A 71 -16.09 20.15 3.23
C MET A 71 -15.75 18.90 2.43
N LEU A 72 -16.61 18.47 1.50
CA LEU A 72 -16.31 17.31 0.67
C LEU A 72 -15.08 17.64 -0.20
N PRO A 73 -13.98 16.88 -0.09
CA PRO A 73 -12.81 17.14 -0.92
C PRO A 73 -13.21 17.02 -2.39
N PRO A 74 -12.69 17.89 -3.27
CA PRO A 74 -12.88 17.71 -4.70
C PRO A 74 -12.32 16.35 -5.12
N LEU A 75 -12.85 15.81 -6.21
CA LEU A 75 -12.32 14.58 -6.76
C LEU A 75 -10.85 14.82 -7.15
N ILE A 76 -9.92 14.19 -6.41
CA ILE A 76 -8.49 14.34 -6.68
C ILE A 76 -8.20 13.58 -7.97
N PHE A 77 -7.82 14.32 -9.00
CA PHE A 77 -7.33 13.75 -10.25
C PHE A 77 -5.82 13.59 -10.11
N GLN A 78 -5.37 12.38 -9.78
CA GLN A 78 -3.96 12.07 -9.74
C GLN A 78 -3.51 11.73 -11.17
N ASP A 79 -2.76 12.64 -11.80
CA ASP A 79 -2.21 12.41 -13.14
C ASP A 79 -1.08 11.37 -13.12
N SER A 80 -0.39 11.24 -11.98
CA SER A 80 0.63 10.22 -11.74
C SER A 80 0.13 9.16 -10.77
N PRO A 81 0.31 7.86 -11.08
CA PRO A 81 0.00 6.80 -10.12
C PRO A 81 0.96 6.88 -8.93
N ILE A 82 0.46 6.46 -7.76
CA ILE A 82 1.29 6.30 -6.57
C ILE A 82 2.12 5.03 -6.76
N ASN A 83 3.44 5.18 -6.82
CA ASN A 83 4.36 4.04 -6.91
C ASN A 83 4.61 3.50 -5.51
N ILE A 84 4.17 2.28 -5.25
CA ILE A 84 4.36 1.59 -3.98
C ILE A 84 5.40 0.50 -4.20
N GLY A 85 6.44 0.46 -3.36
CA GLY A 85 7.53 -0.51 -3.50
C GLY A 85 7.20 -1.94 -3.03
N HIS A 86 6.04 -2.16 -2.41
CA HIS A 86 5.68 -3.44 -1.79
C HIS A 86 4.17 -3.72 -1.86
N SER A 87 3.76 -4.98 -1.66
CA SER A 87 2.36 -5.44 -1.83
C SER A 87 1.40 -5.09 -0.68
N GLY A 88 1.90 -4.54 0.44
CA GLY A 88 1.11 -4.19 1.63
C GLY A 88 0.52 -5.38 2.41
N GLN A 89 0.42 -6.58 1.84
CA GLN A 89 -0.09 -7.79 2.51
C GLN A 89 0.67 -9.05 2.08
N VAL A 90 0.66 -10.06 2.95
CA VAL A 90 1.18 -11.40 2.66
C VAL A 90 0.08 -12.16 1.89
N THR A 91 0.40 -12.70 0.72
CA THR A 91 -0.58 -13.37 -0.16
C THR A 91 -1.01 -14.72 0.41
N ASP A 92 -0.02 -15.57 0.72
CA ASP A 92 -0.22 -16.92 1.26
C ASP A 92 0.55 -17.03 2.58
N PRO A 93 -0.09 -16.70 3.73
CA PRO A 93 0.57 -16.76 5.02
C PRO A 93 0.95 -18.20 5.37
N TYR A 94 2.19 -18.41 5.78
CA TYR A 94 2.62 -19.70 6.30
C TYR A 94 1.91 -19.99 7.63
N MET A 95 1.19 -21.10 7.69
CA MET A 95 0.66 -21.64 8.93
C MET A 95 1.66 -22.68 9.44
N PRO A 96 2.37 -22.42 10.55
CA PRO A 96 3.26 -23.41 11.12
C PRO A 96 2.46 -24.65 11.53
N PRO A 97 2.98 -25.87 11.32
CA PRO A 97 2.32 -27.08 11.77
C PRO A 97 2.24 -27.11 13.29
N ASP A 98 1.11 -27.61 13.81
CA ASP A 98 0.91 -27.79 15.23
C ASP A 98 2.03 -28.68 15.82
N GLY A 99 2.88 -28.09 16.67
CA GLY A 99 3.97 -28.82 17.33
C GLY A 99 5.37 -28.60 16.75
N ASP A 100 5.60 -27.52 15.99
CA ASP A 100 6.95 -27.10 15.55
C ASP A 100 7.96 -26.97 16.73
N GLY A 101 7.47 -26.70 17.95
CA GLY A 101 8.28 -26.71 19.19
C GLY A 101 8.30 -28.03 19.99
N ARG A 102 7.52 -29.05 19.60
CA ARG A 102 7.42 -30.36 20.28
C ARG A 102 7.36 -31.48 19.24
N ALA A 103 8.52 -32.06 18.93
CA ALA A 103 8.65 -33.17 17.99
C ALA A 103 7.97 -34.45 18.49
N SER A 104 6.65 -34.54 18.34
CA SER A 104 5.91 -35.79 18.52
C SER A 104 5.94 -36.54 17.18
N LEU A 105 6.62 -37.67 17.14
CA LEU A 105 6.98 -38.38 15.89
C LEU A 105 5.80 -39.06 15.18
N LEU A 106 4.67 -39.33 15.86
CA LEU A 106 3.59 -40.19 15.35
C LEU A 106 2.18 -39.68 15.71
N SER A 107 1.78 -38.51 15.20
CA SER A 107 0.41 -38.00 15.38
C SER A 107 -0.39 -38.03 14.07
N LEU A 108 -1.66 -38.40 14.13
CA LEU A 108 -2.59 -38.35 12.98
C LEU A 108 -2.70 -36.94 12.39
N LYS A 109 -2.59 -35.90 13.22
CA LYS A 109 -2.58 -34.50 12.78
C LYS A 109 -1.35 -34.16 11.93
N ARG A 110 -0.22 -34.85 12.16
CA ARG A 110 1.01 -34.65 11.38
C ARG A 110 0.87 -35.21 9.96
N ALA A 111 0.25 -36.37 9.80
CA ALA A 111 0.00 -36.96 8.49
C ALA A 111 -0.87 -36.04 7.60
N THR A 112 -1.90 -35.40 8.18
CA THR A 112 -2.72 -34.43 7.43
C THR A 112 -1.93 -33.20 7.02
N SER A 113 -1.07 -32.66 7.89
CA SER A 113 -0.21 -31.51 7.57
C SER A 113 0.85 -31.84 6.51
N GLU A 114 1.46 -33.03 6.58
CA GLU A 114 2.47 -33.45 5.60
C GLU A 114 1.89 -33.57 4.17
N LEU A 115 0.63 -34.00 4.04
CA LEU A 115 -0.07 -34.01 2.74
C LEU A 115 -0.29 -32.59 2.20
N GLU A 116 -0.68 -31.65 3.05
CA GLU A 116 -0.81 -30.24 2.65
C GLU A 116 0.54 -29.64 2.24
N ASP A 117 1.62 -29.99 2.94
CA ASP A 117 2.96 -29.49 2.65
C ASP A 117 3.47 -29.96 1.29
N LEU A 118 3.12 -31.18 0.87
CA LEU A 118 3.43 -31.65 -0.49
C LEU A 118 2.75 -30.80 -1.57
N LEU A 119 1.49 -30.41 -1.38
CA LEU A 119 0.79 -29.51 -2.30
C LEU A 119 1.43 -28.11 -2.31
N LYS A 120 1.80 -27.59 -1.14
CA LYS A 120 2.45 -26.28 -0.98
C LYS A 120 3.85 -26.26 -1.63
N LYS A 121 4.62 -27.35 -1.55
CA LYS A 121 5.94 -27.49 -2.22
C LYS A 121 5.85 -27.30 -3.73
N GLY A 122 4.80 -27.81 -4.38
CA GLY A 122 4.57 -27.60 -5.81
C GLY A 122 4.36 -26.13 -6.19
N LYS A 123 3.62 -25.38 -5.37
CA LYS A 123 3.43 -23.93 -5.55
C LYS A 123 4.74 -23.16 -5.34
N SER A 124 5.45 -23.45 -4.24
CA SER A 124 6.74 -22.84 -3.91
C SER A 124 7.79 -23.05 -5.02
N TYR A 125 7.85 -24.25 -5.61
CA TYR A 125 8.77 -24.50 -6.73
C TYR A 125 8.48 -23.61 -7.94
N ARG A 126 7.21 -23.42 -8.30
CA ARG A 126 6.82 -22.53 -9.42
C ARG A 126 7.18 -21.07 -9.13
N GLU A 127 7.11 -20.64 -7.88
CA GLU A 127 7.51 -19.30 -7.46
C GLU A 127 9.02 -19.10 -7.58
N ILE A 128 9.82 -20.07 -7.13
CA ILE A 128 11.29 -20.05 -7.31
C ILE A 128 11.65 -19.93 -8.80
N LEU A 129 10.94 -20.65 -9.68
CA LEU A 129 11.14 -20.52 -11.13
C LEU A 129 10.79 -19.12 -11.65
N LYS A 130 9.75 -18.47 -11.12
CA LYS A 130 9.42 -17.07 -11.49
C LYS A 130 10.50 -16.11 -11.01
N ILE A 131 11.01 -16.28 -9.79
CA ILE A 131 12.10 -15.45 -9.26
C ILE A 131 13.33 -15.59 -10.16
N ARG A 132 13.74 -16.83 -10.48
CA ARG A 132 14.89 -17.10 -11.36
C ARG A 132 14.74 -16.55 -12.78
N LYS A 133 13.51 -16.33 -13.25
CA LYS A 133 13.25 -15.66 -14.54
C LYS A 133 13.63 -14.18 -14.51
N HIS A 134 13.47 -13.51 -13.38
CA HIS A 134 13.81 -12.10 -13.20
C HIS A 134 15.25 -11.92 -12.68
N GLU A 135 15.71 -12.83 -11.84
CA GLU A 135 17.04 -12.82 -11.25
C GLU A 135 17.71 -14.21 -11.37
N PRO A 136 18.56 -14.43 -12.38
CA PRO A 136 19.11 -15.76 -12.68
C PRO A 136 20.13 -16.26 -11.65
N THR A 137 20.73 -15.35 -10.88
CA THR A 137 21.73 -15.64 -9.83
C THR A 137 21.10 -16.10 -8.52
N PHE A 138 19.77 -16.12 -8.42
CA PHE A 138 19.07 -16.43 -7.18
C PHE A 138 19.20 -17.90 -6.75
N ASP A 139 19.80 -18.12 -5.58
CA ASP A 139 19.86 -19.41 -4.89
C ASP A 139 19.16 -19.35 -3.52
N PRO A 140 18.13 -20.17 -3.27
CA PRO A 140 17.44 -20.19 -1.98
C PRO A 140 18.36 -20.51 -0.79
N LYS A 141 19.47 -21.22 -0.99
CA LYS A 141 20.39 -21.56 0.12
C LYS A 141 21.23 -20.35 0.56
N THR A 142 21.75 -19.57 -0.38
CA THR A 142 22.55 -18.37 -0.06
C THR A 142 21.66 -17.27 0.52
N PHE A 143 20.42 -17.17 0.02
CA PHE A 143 19.42 -16.21 0.50
C PHE A 143 19.14 -16.32 2.00
N VAL A 144 19.23 -17.50 2.61
CA VAL A 144 19.04 -17.66 4.07
C VAL A 144 20.07 -16.86 4.86
N ASN A 145 21.34 -16.90 4.44
CA ASN A 145 22.42 -16.18 5.11
C ASN A 145 22.28 -14.66 4.91
N GLU A 146 21.89 -14.24 3.70
CA GLU A 146 21.64 -12.84 3.36
C GLU A 146 20.46 -12.28 4.19
N ALA A 147 19.37 -13.03 4.28
CA ALA A 147 18.20 -12.65 5.08
C ALA A 147 18.54 -12.52 6.57
N GLU A 148 19.35 -13.43 7.10
CA GLU A 148 19.83 -13.35 8.49
C GLU A 148 20.71 -12.11 8.72
N ALA A 149 21.60 -11.79 7.79
CA ALA A 149 22.44 -10.60 7.86
C ALA A 149 21.61 -9.31 7.86
N ILE A 150 20.64 -9.20 6.94
CA ILE A 150 19.71 -8.06 6.86
C ILE A 150 18.91 -7.94 8.17
N TYR A 151 18.45 -9.06 8.74
CA TYR A 151 17.72 -9.05 9.99
C TYR A 151 18.56 -8.50 11.15
N LYS A 152 19.81 -8.97 11.31
CA LYS A 152 20.72 -8.48 12.35
C LYS A 152 21.05 -7.01 12.17
N GLU A 153 21.42 -6.60 10.95
CA GLU A 153 21.73 -5.20 10.61
C GLU A 153 20.53 -4.29 10.93
N SER A 154 19.32 -4.68 10.52
CA SER A 154 18.11 -3.90 10.81
C SER A 154 17.87 -3.75 12.31
N GLN A 155 18.16 -4.77 13.10
CA GLN A 155 17.96 -4.75 14.56
C GLN A 155 19.01 -3.89 15.27
N GLU A 156 20.24 -3.86 14.77
CA GLU A 156 21.31 -2.99 15.27
C GLU A 156 20.99 -1.51 14.97
N LEU A 157 20.57 -1.20 13.75
CA LEU A 157 20.22 0.18 13.34
C LEU A 157 19.04 0.74 14.14
N LEU A 158 18.08 -0.12 14.51
CA LEU A 158 16.94 0.27 15.34
C LEU A 158 17.33 0.74 16.75
N GLN A 159 18.47 0.31 17.29
CA GLN A 159 18.92 0.76 18.62
C GLN A 159 19.26 2.26 18.64
N ARG A 160 19.69 2.81 17.49
CA ARG A 160 20.00 4.24 17.29
C ARG A 160 19.22 4.77 16.11
N PHE A 161 17.90 4.77 16.26
CA PHE A 161 16.95 5.07 15.18
C PHE A 161 17.14 6.47 14.57
N THR A 162 17.37 7.50 15.40
CA THR A 162 17.48 8.90 14.94
C THR A 162 18.61 9.14 13.96
N ASP A 163 19.72 8.40 14.12
CA ASP A 163 20.94 8.66 13.37
C ASP A 163 20.99 7.81 12.08
N ASN A 164 20.22 6.71 12.02
CA ASN A 164 20.36 5.64 11.03
C ASN A 164 19.09 5.40 10.19
N GLU A 165 18.17 6.36 10.16
CA GLU A 165 16.87 6.23 9.50
C GLU A 165 17.00 5.89 7.99
N SER A 166 17.91 6.56 7.28
CA SER A 166 18.13 6.36 5.84
C SER A 166 18.50 4.92 5.50
N ARG A 167 19.47 4.35 6.23
CA ARG A 167 19.93 2.98 6.03
C ARG A 167 18.83 1.96 6.35
N LEU A 168 18.01 2.24 7.36
CA LEU A 168 16.91 1.35 7.75
C LEU A 168 15.83 1.27 6.64
N PHE A 169 15.54 2.37 5.95
CA PHE A 169 14.60 2.39 4.82
C PHE A 169 15.09 1.59 3.60
N GLU A 170 16.40 1.43 3.42
CA GLU A 170 16.95 0.60 2.34
C GLU A 170 16.73 -0.90 2.62
N LEU A 171 16.79 -1.30 3.89
CA LEU A 171 16.71 -2.70 4.30
C LEU A 171 15.27 -3.17 4.52
N VAL A 172 14.38 -2.28 4.96
CA VAL A 172 13.04 -2.61 5.47
C VAL A 172 11.95 -1.97 4.63
N THR A 173 10.85 -2.72 4.39
CA THR A 173 9.69 -2.20 3.68
C THR A 173 8.90 -1.17 4.50
N GLU A 174 8.25 -0.22 3.82
CA GLU A 174 7.45 0.85 4.44
C GLU A 174 6.43 0.34 5.47
N LYS A 175 5.75 -0.79 5.17
CA LYS A 175 4.80 -1.40 6.11
C LYS A 175 5.49 -1.91 7.37
N ALA A 176 6.59 -2.63 7.23
CA ALA A 176 7.33 -3.17 8.38
C ALA A 176 7.91 -2.03 9.22
N PHE A 177 8.37 -0.96 8.57
CA PHE A 177 8.80 0.27 9.24
C PHE A 177 7.68 0.89 10.08
N ALA A 178 6.49 1.09 9.50
CA ALA A 178 5.36 1.70 10.22
C ALA A 178 4.95 0.91 11.47
N VAL A 179 4.91 -0.42 11.39
CA VAL A 179 4.57 -1.29 12.53
C VAL A 179 5.62 -1.23 13.63
N ARG A 180 6.90 -1.08 13.27
CA ARG A 180 8.02 -1.14 14.22
C ARG A 180 8.28 0.23 14.85
N ALA A 181 8.35 1.29 14.04
CA ALA A 181 8.50 2.67 14.49
C ALA A 181 7.30 3.14 15.33
N GLY A 182 6.08 2.78 14.92
CA GLY A 182 4.85 3.16 15.63
C GLY A 182 4.79 2.66 17.09
N ARG A 183 5.49 1.57 17.42
CA ARG A 183 5.61 1.10 18.82
C ARG A 183 6.58 1.95 19.65
N PHE A 184 7.61 2.55 19.05
CA PHE A 184 8.57 3.38 19.80
C PHE A 184 7.99 4.75 20.16
N TYR A 185 7.18 5.35 19.28
CA TYR A 185 6.53 6.63 19.56
C TYR A 185 5.40 6.57 20.60
N THR A 186 4.89 5.37 20.94
CA THR A 186 3.85 5.22 21.98
C THR A 186 4.40 5.06 23.40
N PHE A 187 5.71 4.85 23.55
CA PHE A 187 6.39 4.69 24.85
C PHE A 187 7.37 5.83 25.16
N ALA A 188 7.38 6.89 24.34
CA ALA A 188 8.15 8.12 24.57
C ALA A 188 7.23 9.26 25.04
#